data_AF-A0A938BVA1-F1
#
_entry.id   AF-A0A938BVA1-F1
#
_cell.length_a   1.000
_cell.length_b   1.000
_cell.length_c   1.000
_cell.angle_alpha   90.00
_cell.angle_beta   90.00
_cell.angle_gamma   90.00
#
_symmetry.space_group_name_H-M   'P 1'
#
loop_
_entity.id
_entity.type
_entity.pdbx_description
1 polymer ?
#
loop_
_entity_poly.entity_id
_entity_poly.type
_entity_poly.pdbx_seq_one_letter_code
_entity_poly.pdbx_strand_id
1 'polypeptide(L)'
;MAQLVWSPSALAGLAEICEYISRDSEYYAKLFAQRIFSAAEKLTLFPEAGRVVPEYDRSDLRELLFQNYRIVYRIKGKQVQIAAVVHGARLLPEIWEEGEPPVTRDLPAQQQAGRPAAKPRRPRARKR
;
A
#
# COMPACT_ATOMS: atom_id res chain seq x y z
N MET A 1 -6.33 -4.88 25.49
CA MET A 1 -6.95 -4.44 24.22
C MET A 1 -6.33 -3.12 23.82
N ALA A 2 -5.75 -3.04 22.63
CA ALA A 2 -5.25 -1.80 22.06
C ALA A 2 -6.40 -0.99 21.42
N GLN A 3 -6.27 0.33 21.38
CA GLN A 3 -7.21 1.23 20.70
C GLN A 3 -6.99 1.13 19.19
N LEU A 4 -8.05 0.88 18.41
CA LEU A 4 -7.99 0.86 16.95
C LEU A 4 -8.34 2.24 16.40
N VAL A 5 -7.43 2.82 15.61
CA VAL A 5 -7.66 4.11 14.95
C VAL A 5 -7.47 3.97 13.45
N TRP A 6 -8.41 4.50 12.68
CA TRP A 6 -8.33 4.52 11.22
C TRP A 6 -7.89 5.90 10.76
N SER A 7 -6.90 5.95 9.89
CA SER A 7 -6.58 7.19 9.18
C SER A 7 -7.64 7.51 8.12
N PRO A 8 -7.83 8.79 7.77
CA PRO A 8 -8.67 9.18 6.65
C PRO A 8 -8.27 8.48 5.34
N SER A 9 -6.97 8.34 5.09
CA SER A 9 -6.45 7.65 3.90
C SER A 9 -6.80 6.16 3.88
N ALA A 10 -6.78 5.48 5.03
CA ALA A 10 -7.19 4.07 5.11
C ALA A 10 -8.69 3.89 4.80
N LEU A 11 -9.54 4.78 5.33
CA LEU A 11 -10.98 4.74 5.07
C LEU A 11 -11.29 5.06 3.60
N ALA A 12 -10.62 6.07 3.02
CA ALA A 12 -10.76 6.41 1.61
C ALA A 12 -10.35 5.24 0.70
N GLY A 13 -9.19 4.61 0.97
CA GLY A 13 -8.73 3.44 0.20
C GLY A 13 -9.71 2.26 0.31
N LEU A 14 -10.23 1.98 1.50
CA LEU A 14 -11.25 0.94 1.68
C LEU A 14 -12.53 1.26 0.92
N ALA A 15 -12.98 2.52 0.94
CA ALA A 15 -14.17 2.96 0.21
C ALA A 15 -14.01 2.80 -1.30
N GLU A 16 -12.87 3.22 -1.87
CA GLU A 16 -12.55 3.04 -3.29
C GLU A 16 -12.55 1.56 -3.70
N ILE A 17 -11.98 0.69 -2.86
CA ILE A 17 -11.96 -0.76 -3.12
C ILE A 17 -13.38 -1.32 -3.11
N CYS A 18 -14.18 -0.95 -2.11
CA CYS A 18 -15.57 -1.39 -2.02
C CYS A 18 -16.40 -0.89 -3.22
N GLU A 19 -16.19 0.35 -3.65
CA GLU A 19 -16.86 0.93 -4.84
C GLU A 19 -16.46 0.19 -6.12
N TYR A 20 -15.18 -0.19 -6.25
CA TYR A 20 -14.72 -1.00 -7.36
C TYR A 20 -15.39 -2.38 -7.37
N ILE A 21 -15.40 -3.08 -6.23
CA ILE A 21 -16.01 -4.41 -6.10
C ILE A 21 -17.53 -4.35 -6.29
N SER A 22 -18.20 -3.28 -5.83
CA SER A 22 -19.65 -3.16 -5.94
C SER A 22 -20.15 -3.06 -7.38
N ARG A 23 -19.29 -2.67 -8.33
CA ARG A 23 -19.61 -2.69 -9.77
C ARG A 23 -19.94 -4.09 -10.27
N ASP A 24 -19.27 -5.10 -9.71
CA ASP A 24 -19.55 -6.50 -10.01
C ASP A 24 -20.58 -7.09 -9.04
N SER A 25 -20.49 -6.75 -7.74
CA SER A 25 -21.42 -7.23 -6.73
C SER A 25 -21.38 -6.42 -5.43
N GLU A 26 -22.48 -5.76 -5.11
CA GLU A 26 -22.65 -5.06 -3.82
C GLU A 26 -22.55 -5.98 -2.61
N TYR A 27 -23.04 -7.22 -2.73
CA TYR A 27 -22.95 -8.20 -1.65
C TYR A 27 -21.50 -8.53 -1.32
N TYR A 28 -20.67 -8.77 -2.33
CA TYR A 28 -19.24 -9.02 -2.12
C TYR A 28 -18.50 -7.79 -1.59
N ALA A 29 -18.87 -6.57 -2.02
CA ALA A 29 -18.30 -5.34 -1.46
C ALA A 29 -18.56 -5.21 0.05
N LYS A 30 -19.81 -5.45 0.49
CA LYS A 30 -20.17 -5.44 1.92
C LYS A 30 -19.42 -6.51 2.70
N LEU A 31 -19.35 -7.73 2.17
CA LEU A 31 -18.63 -8.84 2.80
C LEU A 31 -17.13 -8.55 2.90
N PHE A 32 -16.55 -7.92 1.89
CA PHE A 32 -15.15 -7.50 1.88
C PHE A 32 -14.88 -6.47 2.98
N ALA A 33 -15.70 -5.41 3.07
CA ALA A 33 -15.58 -4.40 4.11
C ALA A 33 -15.64 -5.00 5.52
N GLN A 34 -16.63 -5.87 5.77
CA GLN A 34 -16.78 -6.57 7.06
C GLN A 34 -15.53 -7.39 7.41
N ARG A 35 -14.97 -8.13 6.45
CA ARG A 35 -13.76 -8.93 6.67
C ARG A 35 -12.55 -8.06 6.99
N ILE A 36 -12.41 -6.91 6.35
CA ILE A 36 -11.34 -5.94 6.64
C ILE A 36 -11.49 -5.36 8.06
N PHE A 37 -12.69 -4.95 8.46
CA PHE A 37 -12.92 -4.47 9.83
C PHE A 37 -12.65 -5.56 10.88
N SER A 38 -13.15 -6.78 10.67
CA SER A 38 -12.89 -7.90 11.58
C SER A 38 -11.41 -8.28 11.66
N ALA A 39 -10.66 -8.14 10.55
CA ALA A 39 -9.21 -8.33 10.56
C ALA A 39 -8.51 -7.25 11.39
N ALA A 40 -8.90 -5.98 11.23
CA ALA A 40 -8.35 -4.86 12.00
C ALA A 40 -8.68 -4.96 13.49
N GLU A 41 -9.89 -5.41 13.86
CA GLU A 41 -10.26 -5.66 15.25
C GLU A 41 -9.36 -6.72 15.91
N LYS A 42 -9.00 -7.79 15.19
CA LYS A 42 -8.07 -8.81 15.71
C LYS A 42 -6.69 -8.24 15.99
N LEU A 43 -6.25 -7.21 15.26
CA LEU A 43 -4.97 -6.53 15.53
C LEU A 43 -4.99 -5.82 16.89
N THR A 44 -6.15 -5.49 17.46
CA THR A 44 -6.22 -4.91 18.83
C THR A 44 -5.83 -5.89 19.93
N LEU A 45 -5.95 -7.20 19.65
CA LEU A 45 -5.58 -8.30 20.53
C LEU A 45 -4.17 -8.79 20.21
N PHE A 46 -3.84 -8.90 18.92
CA PHE A 46 -2.57 -9.41 18.43
C PHE A 46 -1.93 -8.40 17.46
N PRO A 47 -1.42 -7.25 17.97
CA PRO A 47 -0.83 -6.21 17.12
C PRO A 47 0.42 -6.71 16.39
N GLU A 48 1.11 -7.71 16.94
CA GLU A 48 2.29 -8.32 16.33
C GLU A 48 1.99 -9.44 15.32
N ALA A 49 0.73 -9.66 14.95
CA ALA A 49 0.36 -10.72 13.99
C ALA A 49 0.75 -10.39 12.54
N GLY A 50 0.84 -9.11 12.17
CA GLY A 50 1.28 -8.69 10.84
C GLY A 50 2.79 -8.76 10.68
N ARG A 51 3.28 -8.90 9.45
CA ARG A 51 4.71 -8.88 9.16
C ARG A 51 5.25 -7.45 9.15
N VAL A 52 6.54 -7.26 9.45
CA VAL A 52 7.20 -5.96 9.23
C VAL A 52 7.17 -5.65 7.74
N VAL A 53 6.88 -4.39 7.39
CA VAL A 53 6.83 -3.96 5.99
C VAL A 53 8.26 -3.98 5.45
N PRO A 54 8.61 -4.86 4.49
CA PRO A 54 10.00 -4.97 4.03
C PRO A 54 10.52 -3.71 3.33
N GLU A 55 9.61 -2.85 2.85
CA GLU A 55 9.97 -1.59 2.19
C GLU A 55 10.39 -0.45 3.15
N TYR A 56 10.08 -0.57 4.45
CA TYR A 56 10.41 0.43 5.45
C TYR A 56 11.09 -0.30 6.60
N ASP A 57 12.39 -0.06 6.85
CA ASP A 57 13.19 -0.69 7.92
C ASP A 57 12.78 -0.19 9.32
N ARG A 58 11.49 -0.27 9.61
CA ARG A 58 10.78 0.30 10.74
C ARG A 58 9.93 -0.80 11.37
N SER A 59 10.34 -1.27 12.55
CA SER A 59 9.69 -2.36 13.27
C SER A 59 8.28 -2.00 13.79
N ASP A 60 7.98 -0.70 13.87
CA ASP A 60 6.69 -0.16 14.26
C ASP A 60 5.66 -0.14 13.12
N LEU A 61 6.11 -0.24 11.87
CA LEU A 61 5.27 -0.32 10.67
C LEU A 61 5.12 -1.77 10.22
N ARG A 62 3.88 -2.23 10.20
CA ARG A 62 3.54 -3.61 9.88
C ARG A 62 2.42 -3.69 8.87
N GLU A 63 2.34 -4.83 8.23
CA GLU A 63 1.27 -5.13 7.29
C GLU A 63 0.65 -6.49 7.50
N LEU A 64 -0.65 -6.52 7.28
CA LEU A 64 -1.43 -7.73 7.21
C LEU A 64 -1.83 -7.97 5.75
N LEU A 65 -1.45 -9.14 5.23
CA LEU A 65 -1.89 -9.58 3.91
C LEU A 65 -3.30 -10.14 4.02
N PHE A 66 -4.24 -9.52 3.29
CA PHE A 66 -5.61 -9.97 3.17
C PHE A 66 -5.93 -10.21 1.71
N GLN A 67 -5.82 -11.47 1.27
CA GLN A 67 -5.94 -11.84 -0.15
C GLN A 67 -4.97 -11.02 -1.02
N ASN A 68 -5.49 -10.29 -2.01
CA ASN A 68 -4.73 -9.40 -2.88
C ASN A 68 -4.56 -7.99 -2.31
N TYR A 69 -4.91 -7.76 -1.04
CA TYR A 69 -4.85 -6.45 -0.38
C TYR A 69 -3.86 -6.46 0.79
N ARG A 70 -3.26 -5.31 1.06
CA ARG A 70 -2.33 -5.04 2.16
C ARG A 70 -3.02 -4.04 3.09
N ILE A 71 -3.17 -4.42 4.35
CA ILE A 71 -3.60 -3.52 5.43
C ILE A 71 -2.34 -3.08 6.14
N VAL A 72 -1.93 -1.83 5.94
CA VAL A 72 -0.75 -1.26 6.56
C VAL A 72 -1.16 -0.56 7.84
N TYR A 73 -0.48 -0.88 8.92
CA TYR A 73 -0.77 -0.34 10.23
C TYR A 73 0.51 -0.09 11.02
N ARG A 74 0.38 0.75 12.04
CA ARG A 74 1.46 1.07 12.97
C ARG A 74 1.05 0.76 14.39
N ILE A 75 2.03 0.37 15.20
CA ILE A 75 1.85 0.12 16.63
C ILE A 75 2.44 1.31 17.39
N LYS A 76 1.58 2.10 18.06
CA LYS A 76 2.00 3.20 18.95
C LYS A 76 1.57 2.87 20.38
N GLY A 77 2.44 2.23 21.15
CA GLY A 77 2.16 1.85 22.54
C GLY A 77 0.94 0.93 22.65
N LYS A 78 -0.18 1.45 23.17
CA LYS A 78 -1.46 0.72 23.28
C LYS A 78 -2.45 1.06 22.16
N GLN A 79 -1.98 1.60 21.04
CA GLN A 79 -2.80 1.98 19.90
C GLN A 79 -2.31 1.27 18.62
N VAL A 80 -3.27 0.75 17.86
CA VAL A 80 -3.07 0.24 16.50
C VAL A 80 -3.69 1.24 15.56
N GLN A 81 -2.88 1.85 14.70
CA GLN A 81 -3.39 2.81 13.72
C GLN A 81 -3.26 2.26 12.30
N ILE A 82 -4.40 2.11 11.63
CA ILE A 82 -4.46 1.70 10.22
C ILE A 82 -4.10 2.90 9.35
N ALA A 83 -2.96 2.81 8.68
CA ALA A 83 -2.41 3.87 7.86
C ALA A 83 -2.92 3.83 6.42
N ALA A 84 -3.08 2.64 5.84
CA ALA A 84 -3.61 2.48 4.49
C ALA A 84 -4.20 1.07 4.26
N VAL A 85 -5.18 0.98 3.37
CA VAL A 85 -5.66 -0.30 2.80
C VAL A 85 -5.49 -0.21 1.30
N VAL A 86 -4.60 -1.02 0.73
CA VAL A 86 -4.28 -0.95 -0.71
C VAL A 86 -4.24 -2.32 -1.36
N HIS A 87 -4.47 -2.37 -2.67
CA HIS A 87 -4.22 -3.59 -3.43
C HIS A 87 -2.72 -3.88 -3.48
N GLY A 88 -2.29 -5.10 -3.24
CA GLY A 88 -0.88 -5.51 -3.20
C GLY A 88 -0.14 -5.43 -4.54
N ALA A 89 -0.86 -5.10 -5.63
CA ALA A 89 -0.30 -4.84 -6.95
C ALA A 89 -0.12 -3.32 -7.22
N ARG A 90 -0.69 -2.46 -6.35
CA ARG A 90 -0.46 -1.02 -6.36
C ARG A 90 0.72 -0.71 -5.45
N LEU A 91 1.49 0.31 -5.84
CA LEU A 91 2.52 0.87 -4.96
C LEU A 91 1.86 1.35 -3.68
N LEU A 92 2.53 1.13 -2.54
CA LEU A 92 2.09 1.69 -1.27
C LEU A 92 1.96 3.21 -1.44
N PRO A 93 0.81 3.80 -1.07
CA PRO A 93 0.66 5.24 -1.06
C PRO A 93 1.70 5.77 -0.10
N GLU A 94 2.22 6.93 -0.43
CA GLU A 94 3.27 7.58 0.32
C GLU A 94 2.71 7.88 1.72
N ILE A 95 3.13 7.09 2.72
CA ILE A 95 2.54 7.09 4.07
C ILE A 95 3.26 8.16 4.90
N TRP A 96 2.91 9.42 4.66
CA TRP A 96 3.46 10.56 5.42
C TRP A 96 2.59 10.85 6.64
N GLU A 97 3.21 11.04 7.80
CA GLU A 97 2.57 11.84 8.85
C GLU A 97 2.58 13.30 8.43
N GLU A 98 1.49 14.03 8.64
CA GLU A 98 1.59 15.48 8.80
C GLU A 98 2.51 15.75 10.01
N GLY A 99 3.79 16.06 9.76
CA GLY A 99 4.73 16.50 10.79
C GLY A 99 6.12 15.85 10.81
N GLU A 100 6.42 14.82 10.02
CA GLU A 100 7.78 14.28 9.87
C GLU A 100 8.30 14.51 8.44
N PRO A 101 9.57 14.95 8.25
CA PRO A 101 10.11 15.19 6.92
C PRO A 101 10.18 13.89 6.11
N PRO A 102 10.33 14.00 4.76
CA PRO A 102 10.63 12.85 3.93
C PRO A 102 11.77 12.06 4.52
N VAL A 103 11.52 10.80 4.89
CA VAL A 103 12.57 9.80 4.74
C VAL A 103 12.78 9.74 3.23
N THR A 104 13.77 10.49 2.75
CA THR A 104 14.28 10.38 1.40
C THR A 104 14.38 8.90 1.12
N ARG A 105 13.55 8.42 0.19
CA ARG A 105 13.76 7.17 -0.52
C ARG A 105 15.20 7.20 -0.99
N ASP A 106 16.09 6.54 -0.25
CA ASP A 106 17.20 5.84 -0.85
C ASP A 106 16.60 4.66 -1.62
N LEU A 107 15.85 5.00 -2.69
CA LEU A 107 15.66 4.10 -3.81
C LEU A 107 17.09 3.83 -4.29
N PRO A 108 17.58 2.58 -4.26
CA PRO A 108 18.81 2.28 -4.98
C PRO A 108 18.59 2.76 -6.42
N ALA A 109 19.51 3.57 -6.91
CA ALA A 109 19.46 4.28 -8.19
C ALA A 109 19.48 3.36 -9.43
N GLN A 110 18.88 2.17 -9.37
CA GLN A 110 18.97 1.12 -10.39
C GLN A 110 17.71 0.94 -11.25
N GLN A 111 16.75 1.87 -11.20
CA GLN A 111 15.66 1.89 -12.18
C GLN A 111 15.43 3.25 -12.84
N GLN A 112 16.54 3.93 -13.15
CA GLN A 112 16.61 4.91 -14.24
C GLN A 112 17.79 4.56 -15.16
N ALA A 113 17.76 3.38 -15.76
CA ALA A 113 18.68 3.02 -16.83
C ALA A 113 17.88 2.69 -18.10
N GLY A 114 17.77 3.69 -18.97
CA GLY A 114 17.74 3.52 -20.42
C GLY A 114 16.55 2.79 -21.03
N ARG A 115 15.53 3.54 -21.49
CA ARG A 115 14.96 3.25 -22.81
C ARG A 115 16.10 3.42 -23.83
N PRO A 116 16.52 2.42 -24.60
CA PRO A 116 17.39 2.70 -25.73
C PRO A 116 16.57 3.50 -26.74
N ALA A 117 17.03 4.72 -27.02
CA ALA A 117 16.56 5.51 -28.14
C ALA A 117 16.65 4.67 -29.42
N ALA A 118 15.55 4.60 -30.15
CA ALA A 118 15.52 3.95 -31.46
C ALA A 118 16.62 4.54 -32.34
N LYS A 119 17.52 3.69 -32.84
CA LYS A 119 18.57 4.10 -33.78
C LYS A 119 17.92 4.81 -34.98
N PRO A 120 18.41 5.99 -35.40
CA PRO A 120 17.96 6.59 -36.65
C PRO A 120 18.36 5.68 -37.82
N ARG A 121 17.39 5.34 -38.66
CA ARG A 121 17.62 4.62 -39.93
C ARG A 121 18.56 5.48 -40.80
N ARG A 122 19.75 4.97 -41.10
CA ARG A 122 20.66 5.59 -42.07
C ARG A 122 19.97 5.71 -43.44
N PRO A 123 20.08 6.85 -44.15
CA PRO A 123 19.68 6.89 -45.55
C PRO A 123 20.67 6.06 -46.38
N ARG A 124 20.14 5.25 -47.30
CA ARG A 124 20.94 4.54 -48.31
C ARG A 124 21.55 5.59 -49.24
N ALA A 125 22.85 5.80 -49.15
CA ALA A 125 23.60 6.49 -50.20
C ALA A 125 23.54 5.63 -51.48
N ARG A 126 22.84 6.13 -52.50
CA ARG A 126 22.94 5.61 -53.87
C ARG A 126 24.36 5.89 -54.36
N LYS A 127 25.12 4.84 -54.66
CA LYS A 127 26.28 4.94 -55.54
C LYS A 127 25.77 5.18 -56.97
N ARG A 128 26.19 6.27 -57.59
CA ARG A 128 26.45 6.38 -59.03
C ARG A 128 27.24 7.65 -59.29
#